data_AF-A0A972BCE5-F1
#
_entry.id   AF-A0A972BCE5-F1
#
_cell.length_a   1.000
_cell.length_b   1.000
_cell.length_c   1.000
_cell.angle_alpha   90.00
_cell.angle_beta   90.00
_cell.angle_gamma   90.00
#
_symmetry.space_group_name_H-M   'P 1'
#
loop_
_entity.id
_entity.type
_entity.pdbx_description
1 polymer ?
#
loop_
_entity_poly.entity_id
_entity_poly.type
_entity_poly.pdbx_seq_one_letter_code
_entity_poly.pdbx_strand_id
1 'polypeptide(L)' 'RIDQLTDGTYRIMPRVVPDSDEKLALVSSGDSTPTLAKFDMNSDNSKWNFRDH' A
#
# COMPACT_ATOMS: atom_id res chain seq x y z
N ARG A 1 -3.28 3.80 -8.04
CA ARG A 1 -3.23 5.15 -7.44
C ARG A 1 -2.15 5.14 -6.37
N ILE A 2 -1.32 6.17 -6.32
CA ILE A 2 -0.29 6.35 -5.30
C ILE A 2 -0.73 7.55 -4.47
N ASP A 3 -0.89 7.35 -3.16
CA ASP A 3 -1.26 8.39 -2.20
C ASP A 3 -0.11 8.61 -1.23
N GLN A 4 0.28 9.86 -0.98
CA GLN A 4 1.23 10.19 0.07
C GLN A 4 0.52 10.21 1.43
N LEU A 5 1.15 9.60 2.43
CA LEU A 5 0.69 9.55 3.81
C LEU A 5 1.31 10.70 4.61
N THR A 6 0.74 10.98 5.79
CA THR A 6 1.15 12.09 6.66
C THR A 6 2.54 11.92 7.25
N ASP A 7 3.08 10.70 7.27
CA ASP A 7 4.43 10.38 7.72
C ASP A 7 5.48 10.47 6.59
N GLY A 8 5.07 10.90 5.39
CA GLY A 8 5.93 11.02 4.22
C GLY A 8 6.09 9.73 3.41
N THR A 9 5.54 8.61 3.89
CA THR A 9 5.51 7.35 3.14
C THR A 9 4.37 7.33 2.13
N TYR A 10 4.32 6.31 1.27
CA TYR A 10 3.31 6.21 0.22
C TYR A 10 2.49 4.94 0.36
N ARG A 11 1.22 5.03 -0.03
CA ARG A 11 0.32 3.89 -0.18
C ARG A 11 -0.03 3.72 -1.64
N ILE A 12 0.07 2.49 -2.13
CA ILE A 12 -0.32 2.13 -3.49
C ILE A 12 -1.65 1.37 -3.42
N MET A 13 -2.72 1.90 -4.02
CA MET A 13 -4.03 1.24 -4.07
C MET A 13 -4.50 1.07 -5.53
N PRO A 14 -5.18 -0.03 -5.89
CA PRO A 14 -5.93 -0.10 -7.14
C PRO A 14 -6.93 1.06 -7.25
N ARG A 15 -7.22 1.51 -8.48
CA ARG A 15 -8.14 2.64 -8.68
C ARG A 15 -9.58 2.27 -8.34
N VAL A 16 -9.93 1.02 -8.58
CA VAL A 16 -11.24 0.43 -8.33
C VAL A 16 -10.97 -1.00 -7.88
N VAL A 17 -11.60 -1.41 -6.77
CA VAL A 17 -11.72 -2.81 -6.41
C VAL A 17 -13.20 -3.15 -6.58
N PRO A 18 -13.55 -4.03 -7.54
CA PRO A 18 -14.94 -4.45 -7.70
C PRO A 18 -15.41 -5.12 -6.41
N ASP A 19 -16.65 -4.83 -6.02
CA ASP A 19 -17.34 -5.40 -4.85
C ASP A 19 -16.69 -5.14 -3.47
N SER A 20 -15.85 -4.11 -3.35
CA SER A 20 -15.23 -3.76 -2.06
C SER A 20 -14.99 -2.26 -1.89
N ASP A 21 -15.56 -1.70 -0.83
CA ASP A 21 -15.23 -0.37 -0.29
C ASP A 21 -14.07 -0.42 0.73
N GLU A 22 -13.42 -1.58 0.88
CA GLU A 22 -12.32 -1.72 1.82
C GLU A 22 -11.09 -0.92 1.36
N LYS A 23 -10.40 -0.33 2.33
CA LYS A 23 -9.15 0.38 2.08
C LYS A 23 -8.05 -0.65 1.82
N LEU A 24 -7.93 -1.11 0.58
CA LEU A 24 -6.94 -2.10 0.16
C LEU A 24 -5.68 -1.43 -0.39
N ALA A 25 -4.52 -1.86 0.06
CA ALA A 25 -3.23 -1.41 -0.44
C ALA A 25 -2.39 -2.59 -0.91
N LEU A 26 -1.48 -2.30 -1.83
CA LEU A 26 -0.38 -3.19 -2.13
C LEU A 26 0.51 -3.25 -0.88
N VAL A 27 0.63 -4.42 -0.27
CA VAL A 27 1.46 -4.65 0.90
C VAL A 27 2.58 -5.62 0.56
N SER A 28 3.76 -5.44 1.14
CA SER A 28 4.84 -6.44 1.03
C SER A 28 4.46 -7.67 1.86
N SER A 29 4.18 -8.80 1.20
CA SER A 29 3.83 -10.07 1.85
C SER A 29 4.97 -11.06 1.64
N GLY A 30 5.90 -11.08 2.60
CA GLY A 30 7.19 -11.75 2.44
C GLY A 30 8.07 -10.99 1.43
N ASP A 31 9.39 -11.14 1.58
CA ASP A 31 10.43 -10.26 1.02
C ASP A 31 10.46 -10.09 -0.52
N SER A 32 9.50 -10.64 -1.28
CA SER A 32 9.55 -10.69 -2.75
C SER A 32 8.21 -10.47 -3.48
N THR A 33 7.06 -10.70 -2.83
CA THR A 33 5.76 -10.69 -3.56
C THR A 33 4.78 -9.72 -2.92
N PRO A 34 4.63 -8.51 -3.46
CA PRO A 34 3.61 -7.59 -2.99
C PRO A 34 2.22 -8.16 -3.29
N THR A 35 1.35 -8.18 -2.28
CA THR A 35 -0.02 -8.71 -2.36
C THR A 35 -1.02 -7.61 -2.05
N LEU A 36 -2.23 -7.69 -2.59
CA LEU A 36 -3.31 -6.77 -2.22
C LEU A 36 -3.91 -7.20 -0.87
N ALA A 37 -3.73 -6.39 0.17
CA ALA A 37 -4.29 -6.63 1.49
C ALA A 37 -4.89 -5.35 2.08
N LYS A 38 -5.53 -5.46 3.26
CA LYS A 38 -6.07 -4.30 3.97
C LYS A 38 -4.92 -3.36 4.34
N PHE A 39 -5.11 -2.08 4.04
CA PHE A 39 -4.18 -1.03 4.41
C PHE A 39 -4.18 -0.84 5.92
N ASP A 40 -3.00 -0.97 6.52
CA ASP A 40 -2.77 -0.63 7.92
C ASP A 40 -1.66 0.41 8.03
N MET A 41 -1.99 1.58 8.57
CA MET A 41 -1.02 2.67 8.78
C MET A 41 0.04 2.35 9.84
N ASN A 42 -0.19 1.35 10.69
CA ASN A 42 0.77 0.92 11.71
C ASN A 42 1.67 -0.20 11.20
N SER A 43 1.39 -0.75 10.02
CA SER A 43 2.18 -1.81 9.40
C SER A 43 3.14 -1.21 8.37
N ASP A 44 4.43 -1.44 8.56
CA ASP A 44 5.46 -1.02 7.60
C ASP A 44 5.27 -1.69 6.24
N ASN A 45 4.68 -2.88 6.21
CA ASN A 45 4.40 -3.62 4.97
C ASN A 45 3.43 -2.86 4.05
N SER A 46 2.61 -1.96 4.59
CA SER A 46 1.65 -1.15 3.83
C SER A 46 2.23 0.19 3.36
N LYS A 47 3.48 0.48 3.71
CA LYS A 47 4.15 1.76 3.45
C LYS A 47 5.27 1.58 2.44
N TRP A 48 5.21 2.34 1.37
CA TRP A 48 6.21 2.34 0.31
C TRP A 48 7.10 3.57 0.44
N ASN A 49 8.40 3.36 0.29
CA ASN A 49 9.39 4.42 0.17
C ASN A 49 9.96 4.36 -1.24
N PHE A 50 9.65 5.35 -2.06
CA PHE A 50 10.29 5.49 -3.37
C PHE A 50 11.66 6.12 -3.15
N ARG A 51 12.71 5.38 -3.53
CA ARG A 51 14.08 5.86 -3.52
C ARG A 51 14.57 5.94 -4.96
N ASP A 52 15.12 7.09 -5.32
CA ASP A 52 15.86 7.27 -6.56
C ASP A 52 17.25 6.66 -6.36
N HIS A 53 17.64 5.73 -7.24
CA HIS A 53 18.89 4.97 -7.15
C HIS A 53 19.90 5.47 -8.18
#